data_AF-A0A378SZJ3-F1
#
_entry.id   AF-A0A378SZJ3-F1
#
_cell.length_a   1.000
_cell.length_b   1.000
_cell.length_c   1.000
_cell.angle_alpha   90.00
_cell.angle_beta   90.00
_cell.angle_gamma   90.00
#
_symmetry.space_group_name_H-M   'P 1'
#
loop_
_entity.id
_entity.type
_entity.pdbx_description
1 polymer ?
#
loop_
_entity_poly.entity_id
_entity_poly.type
_entity_poly.pdbx_seq_one_letter_code
_entity_poly.pdbx_strand_id
1 'polypeptide(L)'
;MTVSIEALPIGTNLWAVKVNNGTSGPITDLDVDVYTVEDDGDRSSDRCRPAKGNISMRQLVHDVLSEGLSGGLDAIGQRAQSMYSGMPPGFGFGSQMSQLGRLGSFGPMLSGQFMNSPQGSQVLQHMQQQMVDRFPQVIPAGQSAGVLYVVDGDAEVRADIQFADEVGALWRRAFGESPEPVLEEE
;
A
#
# COMPACT_ATOMS: atom_id res chain seq x y z
N MET A 1 -2.24 4.68 -18.20
CA MET A 1 -2.56 3.89 -17.01
C MET A 1 -1.29 3.22 -16.50
N THR A 2 -0.98 3.33 -15.20
CA THR A 2 0.24 2.72 -14.63
C THR A 2 -0.03 2.08 -13.28
N VAL A 3 0.86 1.15 -12.89
CA VAL A 3 0.86 0.47 -11.60
C VAL A 3 2.24 0.66 -10.98
N SER A 4 2.28 1.05 -9.70
CA SER A 4 3.49 1.15 -8.89
C SER A 4 3.39 0.21 -7.69
N ILE A 5 4.48 -0.49 -7.42
CA ILE A 5 4.57 -1.49 -6.35
C ILE A 5 5.78 -1.13 -5.51
N GLU A 6 5.57 -0.92 -4.20
CA GLU A 6 6.61 -0.45 -3.29
C GLU A 6 6.60 -1.28 -2.00
N ALA A 7 7.75 -1.83 -1.61
CA ALA A 7 7.93 -2.44 -0.30
C ALA A 7 7.96 -1.34 0.77
N LEU A 8 7.16 -1.49 1.83
CA LEU A 8 7.14 -0.55 2.94
C LEU A 8 8.21 -0.95 3.96
N PRO A 9 9.08 -0.02 4.42
CA PRO A 9 10.11 -0.30 5.41
C PRO A 9 9.52 -0.31 6.83
N ILE A 10 8.37 -0.95 7.00
CA ILE A 10 7.55 -0.98 8.22
C ILE A 10 7.00 -2.41 8.32
N GLY A 11 7.62 -3.24 9.15
CA GLY A 11 7.36 -4.68 9.16
C GLY A 11 7.96 -5.39 7.94
N THR A 12 8.32 -6.66 8.09
CA THR A 12 9.18 -7.37 7.14
C THR A 12 8.52 -7.70 5.79
N ASN A 13 7.19 -7.54 5.66
CA ASN A 13 6.40 -8.22 4.64
C ASN A 13 5.28 -7.35 4.01
N LEU A 14 5.33 -6.01 4.15
CA LEU A 14 4.27 -5.12 3.66
C LEU A 14 4.60 -4.47 2.32
N TRP A 15 3.62 -4.48 1.43
CA TRP A 15 3.72 -3.93 0.07
C TRP A 15 2.56 -2.99 -0.22
N ALA A 16 2.86 -1.84 -0.79
CA ALA A 16 1.86 -0.91 -1.31
C ALA A 16 1.73 -1.09 -2.83
N VAL A 17 0.55 -1.49 -3.29
CA VAL A 17 0.21 -1.56 -4.71
C VAL A 17 -0.70 -0.38 -5.03
N LYS A 18 -0.32 0.42 -6.02
CA LYS A 18 -1.04 1.62 -6.41
C LYS A 18 -1.29 1.62 -7.92
N VAL A 19 -2.53 1.92 -8.28
CA VAL A 19 -2.98 2.09 -9.66
C VAL A 19 -3.23 3.57 -9.92
N ASN A 20 -2.64 4.09 -11.00
CA ASN A 20 -2.72 5.50 -11.36
C ASN A 20 -3.42 5.69 -12.71
N ASN A 21 -4.57 6.37 -12.67
CA ASN A 21 -5.27 6.78 -13.86
C ASN A 21 -4.66 8.09 -14.40
N GLY A 22 -3.73 7.95 -15.34
CA GLY A 22 -3.14 9.07 -16.09
C GLY A 22 -3.90 9.46 -17.37
N THR A 23 -5.09 8.91 -17.64
CA THR A 23 -5.87 9.25 -18.84
C THR A 23 -6.70 10.52 -18.64
N SER A 24 -7.21 11.09 -19.74
CA SER A 24 -8.13 12.24 -19.72
C SER A 24 -9.52 11.87 -19.19
N GLY A 25 -9.91 10.62 -19.33
CA GLY A 25 -11.20 10.07 -18.90
C GLY A 25 -11.14 9.28 -17.60
N PRO A 26 -12.29 9.05 -16.93
CA PRO A 26 -12.39 8.03 -15.91
C PRO A 26 -12.16 6.64 -16.54
N ILE A 27 -11.50 5.76 -15.80
CA ILE A 27 -11.60 4.33 -16.10
C ILE A 27 -12.83 3.78 -15.39
N THR A 28 -13.47 2.82 -16.05
CA THR A 28 -14.59 2.07 -15.53
C THR A 28 -14.18 0.59 -15.46
N ASP A 29 -14.78 -0.16 -14.55
CA ASP A 29 -14.53 -1.60 -14.41
C ASP A 29 -13.04 -2.01 -14.29
N LEU A 30 -12.34 -1.41 -13.33
CA LEU A 30 -10.98 -1.81 -12.98
C LEU A 30 -10.97 -3.18 -12.28
N ASP A 31 -10.19 -4.09 -12.83
CA ASP A 31 -9.75 -5.34 -12.22
C ASP A 31 -8.22 -5.32 -12.03
N VAL A 32 -7.77 -5.75 -10.85
CA VAL A 32 -6.35 -5.73 -10.48
C VAL A 32 -5.99 -7.07 -9.90
N ASP A 33 -5.06 -7.72 -10.58
CA ASP A 33 -4.59 -9.04 -10.22
C ASP A 33 -3.18 -8.93 -9.64
N VAL A 34 -3.10 -8.98 -8.31
CA VAL A 34 -1.83 -8.87 -7.56
C VAL A 34 -1.35 -10.25 -7.17
N TYR A 35 -0.09 -10.55 -7.48
CA TYR A 35 0.50 -11.86 -7.26
C TYR A 35 1.97 -11.76 -6.88
N THR A 36 2.49 -12.85 -6.34
CA THR A 36 3.92 -13.06 -6.12
C THR A 36 4.52 -13.92 -7.22
N VAL A 37 5.78 -13.67 -7.53
CA VAL A 37 6.60 -14.52 -8.38
C VAL A 37 7.72 -15.11 -7.53
N GLU A 38 7.85 -16.44 -7.56
CA GLU A 38 8.89 -17.17 -6.85
C GLU A 38 10.20 -17.24 -7.66
N ASP A 39 11.27 -17.74 -7.05
CA ASP A 39 12.61 -17.79 -7.66
C ASP A 39 12.68 -18.67 -8.93
N ASP A 40 11.76 -19.63 -9.06
CA ASP A 40 11.60 -20.47 -10.25
C ASP A 40 10.77 -19.81 -11.36
N GLY A 41 10.22 -18.63 -11.09
CA GLY A 41 9.36 -17.87 -12.00
C GLY A 41 7.88 -18.23 -11.89
N ASP A 42 7.50 -19.14 -10.99
CA ASP A 42 6.10 -19.53 -10.84
C ASP A 42 5.28 -18.43 -10.15
N ARG A 43 4.06 -18.27 -10.65
CA ARG A 43 3.09 -17.31 -10.15
C ARG A 43 2.31 -17.91 -8.99
N SER A 44 2.33 -17.24 -7.84
CA SER A 44 1.56 -17.62 -6.66
C SER A 44 0.66 -16.47 -6.20
N SER A 45 -0.64 -16.74 -6.07
CA SER A 45 -1.61 -15.79 -5.48
C SER A 45 -1.80 -16.00 -3.97
N ASP A 46 -1.46 -17.18 -3.44
CA ASP A 46 -1.77 -17.54 -2.05
C ASP A 46 -0.86 -16.82 -1.03
N ARG A 47 0.35 -16.45 -1.45
CA ARG A 47 1.33 -15.76 -0.61
C ARG A 47 1.13 -14.24 -0.57
N CYS A 48 0.26 -13.68 -1.42
CA CYS A 48 0.00 -12.24 -1.48
C CYS A 48 -1.46 -11.95 -1.10
N ARG A 49 -1.68 -11.31 0.05
CA ARG A 49 -3.04 -11.08 0.58
C ARG A 49 -3.25 -9.62 0.94
N PRO A 50 -4.45 -9.04 0.70
CA PRO A 50 -4.74 -7.70 1.17
C PRO A 50 -4.50 -7.58 2.67
N ALA A 51 -3.83 -6.51 3.11
CA ALA A 51 -3.44 -6.33 4.50
C ALA A 51 -4.64 -6.20 5.43
N LYS A 52 -5.77 -5.68 4.94
CA LYS A 52 -7.01 -5.62 5.72
C LYS A 52 -7.45 -7.02 6.13
N GLY A 53 -7.51 -7.25 7.44
CA GLY A 53 -7.87 -8.55 8.02
C GLY A 53 -6.71 -9.54 8.15
N ASN A 54 -5.58 -9.29 7.48
CA ASN A 54 -4.38 -10.13 7.54
C ASN A 54 -3.23 -9.50 8.35
N ILE A 55 -3.33 -8.20 8.70
CA ILE A 55 -2.45 -7.55 9.70
C ILE A 55 -3.21 -7.00 10.89
N SER A 56 -2.48 -6.85 12.00
CA SER A 56 -2.89 -6.05 13.15
C SER A 56 -2.09 -4.74 13.15
N MET A 57 -2.76 -3.59 12.96
CA MET A 57 -2.12 -2.28 13.08
C MET A 57 -1.44 -2.08 14.45
N ARG A 58 -2.00 -2.70 15.51
CA ARG A 58 -1.39 -2.69 16.84
C ARG A 58 -0.05 -3.42 16.86
N GLN A 59 0.01 -4.60 16.23
CA GLN A 59 1.24 -5.38 16.17
C GLN A 59 2.28 -4.67 15.31
N LEU A 60 1.88 -4.16 14.14
CA LEU A 60 2.77 -3.42 13.25
C LEU A 60 3.42 -2.23 13.95
N VAL A 61 2.63 -1.43 14.66
CA VAL A 61 3.12 -0.27 15.41
C VAL A 61 4.04 -0.69 16.57
N HIS A 62 3.70 -1.77 17.27
CA HIS A 62 4.56 -2.33 18.32
C HIS A 62 5.92 -2.76 17.75
N ASP A 63 5.93 -3.48 16.63
CA ASP A 63 7.15 -4.00 16.01
C ASP A 63 8.06 -2.85 15.56
N VAL A 64 7.51 -1.83 14.89
CA VAL A 64 8.24 -0.63 14.47
C VAL A 64 8.86 0.12 15.65
N LEU A 65 8.13 0.27 16.76
CA LEU A 65 8.68 0.89 17.96
C LEU A 65 9.79 0.04 18.57
N SER A 66 9.61 -1.28 18.64
CA SER A 66 10.60 -2.19 19.21
C SER A 66 11.90 -2.22 18.40
N GLU A 67 11.79 -2.21 17.07
CA GLU A 67 12.93 -2.11 16.15
C GLU A 67 13.62 -0.74 16.26
N GLY A 68 12.86 0.36 16.34
CA GLY A 68 13.40 1.71 16.49
C GLY A 68 14.17 1.94 17.81
N LEU A 69 13.78 1.25 18.88
CA LEU A 69 14.47 1.30 20.18
C LEU A 69 15.75 0.45 20.22
N SER A 70 15.93 -0.49 19.28
CA SER A 70 17.06 -1.44 19.26
C SER A 70 18.36 -0.91 18.63
N GLY A 71 18.39 0.31 18.07
CA GLY A 71 19.66 1.02 17.78
C GLY A 71 19.83 1.75 16.45
N GLY A 72 18.79 2.39 15.89
CA GLY A 72 18.85 3.00 14.54
C GLY A 72 18.40 4.46 14.39
N LEU A 73 18.36 5.25 15.46
CA LEU A 73 17.68 6.56 15.45
C LEU A 73 18.32 7.66 14.58
N ASP A 74 19.62 7.60 14.25
CA ASP A 74 20.28 8.66 13.45
C ASP A 74 20.14 8.49 11.93
N ALA A 75 20.05 7.27 11.41
CA ALA A 75 20.02 7.02 9.96
C ALA A 75 18.61 6.99 9.35
N ILE A 76 17.61 6.57 10.13
CA ILE A 76 16.22 6.43 9.66
C ILE A 76 15.52 7.79 9.60
N GLY A 77 15.83 8.72 10.51
CA GLY A 77 15.20 10.05 10.56
C GLY A 77 15.41 10.90 9.30
N GLN A 78 16.58 10.79 8.66
CA GLN A 78 16.90 11.53 7.42
C GLN A 78 16.30 10.87 6.17
N ARG A 79 16.19 9.54 6.16
CA ARG A 79 15.61 8.78 5.04
C ARG A 79 14.07 8.81 5.04
N ALA A 80 13.47 8.86 6.22
CA ALA A 80 12.03 8.99 6.38
C ALA A 80 11.53 10.34 5.85
N GLN A 81 12.21 11.46 6.17
CA GLN A 81 11.83 12.79 5.69
C GLN A 81 11.84 12.94 4.16
N SER A 82 12.72 12.23 3.45
CA SER A 82 12.81 12.26 1.99
C SER A 82 11.83 11.32 1.28
N MET A 83 11.26 10.34 1.99
CA MET A 83 10.24 9.43 1.46
C MET A 83 8.81 9.90 1.70
N TYR A 84 8.53 10.61 2.81
CA TYR A 84 7.19 11.19 3.07
C TYR A 84 6.76 12.23 2.02
N SER A 85 7.72 12.87 1.32
CA SER A 85 7.43 13.78 0.19
C SER A 85 7.01 13.06 -1.10
N GLY A 86 7.22 11.75 -1.21
CA GLY A 86 6.81 10.94 -2.35
C GLY A 86 5.42 10.31 -2.20
N MET A 87 4.79 10.41 -1.02
CA MET A 87 3.53 9.73 -0.74
C MET A 87 2.34 10.54 -1.30
N PRO A 88 1.55 9.98 -2.24
CA PRO A 88 0.45 10.69 -2.88
C PRO A 88 -0.70 10.99 -1.90
N PRO A 89 -1.43 12.10 -2.09
CA PRO A 89 -2.65 12.36 -1.34
C PRO A 89 -3.67 11.25 -1.58
N GLY A 90 -4.08 10.53 -0.52
CA GLY A 90 -5.03 9.41 -0.60
C GLY A 90 -4.65 8.21 0.27
N PHE A 91 -3.37 8.00 0.54
CA PHE A 91 -2.94 7.13 1.64
C PHE A 91 -2.96 7.93 2.94
N GLY A 92 -4.00 7.72 3.76
CA GLY A 92 -4.21 8.37 5.06
C GLY A 92 -3.13 8.13 6.12
N PHE A 93 -1.98 7.56 5.75
CA PHE A 93 -0.80 7.46 6.60
C PHE A 93 0.07 8.72 6.56
N GLY A 94 0.12 9.43 5.43
CA GLY A 94 1.07 10.54 5.24
C GLY A 94 0.76 11.79 6.06
N SER A 95 -0.50 12.16 6.25
CA SER A 95 -0.89 13.41 6.94
C SER A 95 -1.01 13.28 8.46
N GLN A 96 -1.26 12.07 8.98
CA GLN A 96 -1.33 11.79 10.41
C GLN A 96 0.02 11.30 10.96
N MET A 97 0.79 10.51 10.20
CA MET A 97 2.11 10.05 10.64
C MET A 97 3.18 11.15 10.56
N SER A 98 3.05 12.14 9.65
CA SER A 98 3.94 13.32 9.63
C SER A 98 3.72 14.25 10.83
N GLN A 99 2.54 14.25 11.44
CA GLN A 99 2.30 14.92 12.73
C GLN A 99 2.92 14.13 13.90
N LEU A 100 2.88 12.79 13.85
CA LEU A 100 3.60 11.92 14.79
C LEU A 100 5.13 12.04 14.67
N GLY A 101 5.65 12.26 13.45
CA GLY A 101 7.08 12.50 13.20
C GLY A 101 7.59 13.81 13.81
N ARG A 102 6.73 14.83 13.99
CA ARG A 102 7.07 16.08 14.69
C ARG A 102 7.09 15.95 16.22
N LEU A 103 6.59 14.84 16.77
CA LEU A 103 6.67 14.51 18.21
C LEU A 103 7.86 13.60 18.56
N GLY A 104 8.73 13.28 17.59
CA GLY A 104 9.85 12.35 17.73
C GLY A 104 10.86 12.69 18.82
N SER A 105 10.92 13.94 19.31
CA SER A 105 11.79 14.34 20.42
C SER A 105 11.24 13.99 21.82
N PHE A 106 9.98 13.56 21.94
CA PHE A 106 9.34 13.12 23.21
C PHE A 106 8.76 11.69 23.11
N GLY A 107 9.07 10.97 22.03
CA GLY A 107 8.37 9.79 21.54
C GLY A 107 8.37 8.51 22.40
N PRO A 108 9.46 8.08 23.05
CA PRO A 108 9.49 6.73 23.64
C PRO A 108 8.58 6.56 24.88
N MET A 109 8.48 7.58 25.74
CA MET A 109 7.76 7.46 27.01
C MET A 109 6.26 7.73 26.87
N LEU A 110 5.85 8.56 25.91
CA LEU A 110 4.45 8.87 25.63
C LEU A 110 3.80 7.83 24.68
N SER A 111 4.56 7.22 23.77
CA SER A 111 4.03 6.25 22.80
C SER A 111 3.56 4.96 23.47
N GLY A 112 4.31 4.40 24.42
CA GLY A 112 3.91 3.21 25.16
C GLY A 112 2.67 3.43 26.03
N GLN A 113 2.54 4.59 26.68
CA GLN A 113 1.36 4.97 27.46
C GLN A 113 0.13 5.18 26.56
N PHE A 114 0.30 5.81 25.40
CA PHE A 114 -0.77 6.06 24.44
C PHE A 114 -1.29 4.76 23.81
N MET A 115 -0.41 3.82 23.42
CA MET A 115 -0.83 2.54 22.80
C MET A 115 -1.62 1.64 23.76
N ASN A 116 -1.26 1.69 25.04
CA ASN A 116 -1.97 0.97 26.09
C ASN A 116 -3.22 1.71 26.60
N SER A 117 -3.48 2.93 26.09
CA SER A 117 -4.69 3.69 26.45
C SER A 117 -5.90 3.27 25.60
N PRO A 118 -7.13 3.44 26.13
CA PRO A 118 -8.36 3.26 25.36
C PRO A 118 -8.41 4.16 24.12
N GLN A 119 -7.90 5.41 24.22
CA GLN A 119 -7.89 6.36 23.11
C GLN A 119 -6.98 5.89 21.96
N GLY A 120 -5.75 5.44 22.27
CA GLY A 120 -4.84 4.91 21.26
C GLY A 120 -5.37 3.65 20.57
N SER A 121 -6.01 2.76 21.33
CA SER A 121 -6.67 1.58 20.76
C SER A 121 -7.80 1.94 19.79
N GLN A 122 -8.60 2.97 20.08
CA GLN A 122 -9.64 3.46 19.17
C GLN A 122 -9.07 4.04 17.88
N VAL A 123 -7.98 4.80 17.97
CA VAL A 123 -7.29 5.33 16.78
C VAL A 123 -6.78 4.19 15.89
N LEU A 124 -6.11 3.19 16.47
CA LEU A 124 -5.60 2.04 15.72
C LEU A 124 -6.73 1.22 15.09
N GLN A 125 -7.85 1.04 15.80
CA GLN A 125 -9.03 0.38 15.26
C GLN A 125 -9.64 1.18 14.10
N HIS A 126 -9.73 2.50 14.22
CA HIS A 126 -10.23 3.36 13.16
C HIS A 126 -9.34 3.27 11.91
N MET A 127 -8.01 3.32 12.08
CA MET A 127 -7.06 3.12 11.00
C MET A 127 -7.23 1.75 10.35
N GLN A 128 -7.38 0.69 11.15
CA GLN A 128 -7.61 -0.66 10.64
C GLN A 128 -8.91 -0.76 9.81
N GLN A 129 -9.97 -0.08 10.24
CA GLN A 129 -11.27 -0.05 9.54
C GLN A 129 -11.21 0.72 8.21
N GLN A 130 -10.39 1.77 8.14
CA GLN A 130 -10.19 2.58 6.93
C GLN A 130 -9.33 1.89 5.88
N MET A 131 -8.62 0.80 6.21
CA MET A 131 -7.92 0.02 5.20
C MET A 131 -8.90 -0.56 4.18
N VAL A 132 -8.48 -0.55 2.93
CA VAL A 132 -9.18 -1.19 1.82
C VAL A 132 -8.59 -2.57 1.55
N ASP A 133 -9.43 -3.52 1.16
CA ASP A 133 -9.07 -4.89 0.79
C ASP A 133 -9.05 -5.12 -0.72
N ARG A 134 -9.59 -4.17 -1.49
CA ARG A 134 -9.67 -4.24 -2.95
C ARG A 134 -9.65 -2.84 -3.57
N PHE A 135 -9.28 -2.79 -4.84
CA PHE A 135 -9.35 -1.58 -5.63
C PHE A 135 -10.81 -1.20 -5.93
N PRO A 136 -11.14 0.09 -6.03
CA PRO A 136 -12.42 0.53 -6.55
C PRO A 136 -12.49 0.21 -8.05
N GLN A 137 -13.68 -0.14 -8.54
CA GLN A 137 -13.90 -0.37 -9.97
C GLN A 137 -13.76 0.90 -10.82
N VAL A 138 -13.93 2.08 -10.23
CA VAL A 138 -13.87 3.35 -10.95
C VAL A 138 -12.75 4.20 -10.36
N ILE A 139 -11.84 4.65 -11.21
CA ILE A 139 -10.82 5.65 -10.85
C ILE A 139 -11.01 6.88 -11.75
N PRO A 140 -11.37 8.06 -11.18
CA PRO A 140 -11.51 9.27 -11.95
C PRO A 140 -10.22 9.68 -12.68
N ALA A 141 -10.35 10.51 -13.71
CA ALA A 141 -9.22 11.04 -14.46
C ALA A 141 -8.21 11.73 -13.53
N GLY A 142 -6.92 11.43 -13.71
CA GLY A 142 -5.83 11.99 -12.92
C GLY A 142 -5.77 11.52 -11.46
N GLN A 143 -6.63 10.59 -11.04
CA GLN A 143 -6.66 10.05 -9.68
C GLN A 143 -5.94 8.69 -9.57
N SER A 144 -5.76 8.23 -8.35
CA SER A 144 -5.16 6.94 -8.06
C SER A 144 -5.87 6.22 -6.93
N ALA A 145 -5.82 4.89 -6.96
CA ALA A 145 -6.26 4.04 -5.86
C ALA A 145 -5.10 3.15 -5.42
N GLY A 146 -5.12 2.71 -4.16
CA GLY A 146 -4.07 1.84 -3.62
C GLY A 146 -4.59 0.89 -2.57
N VAL A 147 -3.98 -0.28 -2.51
CA VAL A 147 -4.28 -1.35 -1.55
C VAL A 147 -2.95 -1.82 -0.96
N LEU A 148 -2.94 -2.07 0.34
CA LEU A 148 -1.80 -2.67 1.03
C LEU A 148 -1.92 -4.19 0.98
N TYR A 149 -0.80 -4.87 0.76
CA TYR A 149 -0.68 -6.32 0.75
C TYR A 149 0.35 -6.78 1.76
N VAL A 150 0.12 -7.96 2.31
CA VAL A 150 1.08 -8.75 3.08
C VAL A 150 1.58 -9.86 2.17
N VAL A 151 2.89 -10.06 2.18
CA VAL A 151 3.56 -11.11 1.41
C VAL A 151 4.30 -12.04 2.34
N ASP A 152 3.97 -13.32 2.29
CA ASP A 152 4.67 -14.31 3.10
C ASP A 152 5.99 -14.70 2.43
N GLY A 153 7.11 -14.53 3.15
CA GLY A 153 8.47 -14.89 2.72
C GLY A 153 9.06 -13.94 1.66
N ASP A 154 10.25 -14.29 1.16
CA ASP A 154 10.91 -13.53 0.12
C ASP A 154 10.29 -13.88 -1.23
N ALA A 155 9.53 -12.96 -1.81
CA ALA A 155 8.95 -13.09 -3.15
C ALA A 155 8.76 -11.71 -3.79
N GLU A 156 8.86 -11.65 -5.13
CA GLU A 156 8.63 -10.41 -5.87
C GLU A 156 7.13 -10.19 -6.07
N VAL A 157 6.63 -9.00 -5.73
CA VAL A 157 5.23 -8.64 -5.98
C VAL A 157 5.08 -8.02 -7.36
N ARG A 158 4.14 -8.55 -8.13
CA ARG A 158 3.73 -8.04 -9.44
C ARG A 158 2.23 -7.83 -9.47
N ALA A 159 1.79 -7.05 -10.45
CA ALA A 159 0.38 -6.76 -10.63
C ALA A 159 0.07 -6.54 -12.11
N ASP A 160 -0.94 -7.25 -12.57
CA ASP A 160 -1.56 -7.05 -13.87
C ASP A 160 -2.87 -6.29 -13.67
N ILE A 161 -3.26 -5.49 -14.66
CA ILE A 161 -4.52 -4.75 -14.62
C ILE A 161 -5.33 -4.95 -15.88
N GLN A 162 -6.64 -4.98 -15.72
CA GLN A 162 -7.61 -4.89 -16.79
C GLN A 162 -8.59 -3.77 -16.44
N PHE A 163 -8.98 -2.97 -17.42
CA PHE A 163 -9.90 -1.85 -17.19
C PHE A 163 -10.66 -1.51 -18.46
N ALA A 164 -11.87 -0.97 -18.31
CA ALA A 164 -12.56 -0.28 -19.38
C ALA A 164 -12.24 1.22 -19.33
N ASP A 165 -12.10 1.86 -20.50
CA ASP A 165 -11.98 3.32 -20.57
C ASP A 165 -13.36 4.01 -20.49
N GLU A 166 -13.39 5.32 -20.75
CA GLU A 166 -14.62 6.13 -20.68
C GLU A 166 -15.66 5.79 -21.74
N VAL A 167 -15.24 5.12 -22.83
CA VAL A 167 -16.13 4.66 -23.91
C VAL A 167 -16.44 3.16 -23.82
N GLY A 168 -15.93 2.49 -22.78
CA GLY A 168 -16.15 1.06 -22.54
C GLY A 168 -15.20 0.13 -23.27
N ALA A 169 -14.15 0.64 -23.93
CA ALA A 169 -13.17 -0.23 -24.57
C ALA A 169 -12.29 -0.89 -23.51
N LEU A 170 -12.10 -2.21 -23.61
CA LEU A 170 -11.33 -3.00 -22.67
C LEU A 170 -9.84 -2.96 -22.99
N TRP A 171 -9.05 -2.76 -21.95
CA TRP A 171 -7.60 -2.68 -22.00
C TRP A 171 -6.99 -3.61 -20.97
N ARG A 172 -5.87 -4.24 -21.31
CA ARG A 172 -5.06 -5.03 -20.39
C ARG A 172 -3.65 -4.48 -20.35
N ARG A 173 -3.05 -4.47 -19.17
CA ARG A 173 -1.64 -4.17 -18.98
C ARG A 173 -1.03 -5.19 -18.02
N ALA A 174 -0.17 -6.05 -18.56
CA ALA A 174 0.67 -6.92 -17.75
C ALA A 174 1.77 -6.13 -17.03
N PHE A 175 2.34 -6.71 -15.98
CA PHE A 175 3.48 -6.14 -15.28
C PHE A 175 4.64 -5.84 -16.23
N GLY A 176 5.20 -4.64 -16.13
CA GLY A 176 6.32 -4.19 -16.98
C GLY A 176 5.93 -3.76 -18.40
N GLU A 177 4.72 -4.09 -18.86
CA GLU A 177 4.29 -3.86 -20.23
C GLU A 177 3.48 -2.57 -20.41
N SER A 178 3.26 -2.19 -21.67
CA SER A 178 2.32 -1.12 -22.04
C SER A 178 0.87 -1.64 -22.09
N PRO A 179 -0.15 -0.78 -21.86
CA PRO A 179 -1.54 -1.18 -22.07
C PRO A 179 -1.81 -1.55 -23.53
N GLU A 180 -2.53 -2.65 -23.73
CA GLU A 180 -2.95 -3.16 -25.04
C GLU A 180 -4.48 -3.37 -25.04
N PRO A 181 -5.16 -3.19 -26.17
CA PRO A 181 -6.59 -3.45 -26.28
C PRO A 181 -6.89 -4.95 -26.14
N VAL A 182 -7.93 -5.29 -25.40
CA VAL A 182 -8.45 -6.65 -25.35
C VAL A 182 -9.35 -6.85 -26.57
N LEU A 183 -8.88 -7.64 -27.54
CA LEU A 183 -9.70 -8.03 -28.68
C LEU A 183 -10.70 -9.10 -28.20
N GLU A 184 -12.00 -8.81 -28.28
CA GLU A 184 -13.02 -9.84 -28.10
C GLU A 184 -12.94 -10.79 -29.31
N GLU A 185 -12.61 -12.06 -29.07
CA GLU A 185 -12.79 -13.10 -30.09
C GLU A 185 -14.31 -13.35 -30.22
N GLU A 186 -14.87 -13.10 -31.42
CA GLU A 186 -16.29 -13.36 -31.77
C GLU A 186 -16.69 -14.83 -31.64
#